data_AF-A0A915BEZ4-F1
#
_entry.id   AF-A0A915BEZ4-F1
#
_cell.length_a   1.000
_cell.length_b   1.000
_cell.length_c   1.000
_cell.angle_alpha   90.00
_cell.angle_beta   90.00
_cell.angle_gamma   90.00
#
_symmetry.space_group_name_H-M   'P 1'
#
loop_
_entity.id
_entity.type
_entity.pdbx_description
1 polymer ?
#
loop_
_entity_poly.entity_id
_entity_poly.type
_entity_poly.pdbx_seq_one_letter_code
_entity_poly.pdbx_strand_id
1 'polypeptide(L)'
;MDELDEKNCNVICTSYSEVLAKVIQISETNKPLRSDHYKAIIEKAKKESSIVYRDAPMMSPEGGTIVVYDCRIVEAWKNLPDSEKRKSCRCDGYRWSRMKGAKALSNGLYRCYNFLYDRDCKAGSDVFVRYEFTLCTEPAGLILFHYIGNHEIARQVSATAPHGNARKTSQPYTRTLPATRLDIRRSLVLTGSADKTFKALKEHTCASGKEAIILPRNEEQVRYELNAMQRSMRVSDESGSLYSHVPMTSLEFQTKLVDRLSIIPADQRGEVRAKLEHELDLLFAQKIAAEIEEVFDESTRESIMERLLAMVTP
;
A
#
# COMPACT_ATOMS: atom_id res chain seq x y z
N MET A 1 -31.27 -39.79 23.13
CA MET A 1 -30.87 -40.89 22.23
C MET A 1 -30.81 -40.28 20.85
N ASP A 2 -29.68 -39.76 20.39
CA ASP A 2 -28.31 -40.21 20.62
C ASP A 2 -27.33 -39.04 20.79
N GLU A 3 -26.53 -39.13 21.85
CA GLU A 3 -25.26 -38.44 22.01
C GLU A 3 -24.25 -39.07 21.04
N LEU A 4 -23.68 -38.30 20.12
CA LEU A 4 -22.49 -38.70 19.37
C LEU A 4 -21.55 -37.50 19.19
N ASP A 5 -20.54 -37.53 20.06
CA ASP A 5 -19.15 -37.06 19.91
C ASP A 5 -18.84 -35.57 19.70
N GLU A 6 -18.77 -34.89 20.85
CA GLU A 6 -18.09 -33.62 21.12
C GLU A 6 -16.53 -33.71 21.12
N LYS A 7 -15.93 -34.69 20.43
CA LYS A 7 -14.48 -34.93 20.43
C LYS A 7 -13.93 -35.14 19.01
N ASN A 8 -13.74 -34.06 18.25
CA ASN A 8 -12.80 -34.07 17.09
C ASN A 8 -12.42 -32.67 16.57
N CYS A 9 -12.02 -31.75 17.46
CA CYS A 9 -11.26 -30.57 17.07
C CYS A 9 -9.86 -30.58 17.72
N ASN A 10 -9.14 -31.69 17.54
CA ASN A 10 -7.69 -31.64 17.62
C ASN A 10 -7.18 -31.09 16.29
N VAL A 11 -6.83 -29.81 16.28
CA VAL A 11 -5.99 -29.24 15.22
C VAL A 11 -4.64 -29.95 15.32
N ILE A 12 -4.45 -30.96 14.48
CA ILE A 12 -3.21 -31.71 14.36
C ILE A 12 -2.17 -30.75 13.79
N CYS A 13 -1.37 -30.17 14.68
CA CYS A 13 -0.13 -29.49 14.34
C CYS A 13 0.96 -30.57 14.26
N THR A 14 1.03 -31.29 13.14
CA THR A 14 2.09 -32.28 12.93
C THR A 14 3.37 -31.60 12.47
N SER A 15 4.43 -31.87 13.23
CA SER A 15 5.82 -31.47 13.05
C SER A 15 6.37 -31.71 11.66
N TYR A 16 7.11 -30.74 11.11
CA TYR A 16 8.38 -31.01 10.42
C TYR A 16 9.36 -29.86 10.67
N SER A 17 10.56 -30.27 11.02
CA SER A 17 11.72 -29.51 11.47
C SER A 17 12.26 -28.50 10.45
N GLU A 18 12.71 -27.36 10.98
CA GLU A 18 13.77 -26.48 10.46
C GLU A 18 13.62 -25.94 9.03
N VAL A 19 12.53 -25.21 8.79
CA VAL A 19 12.60 -23.91 8.10
C VAL A 19 11.68 -22.95 8.85
N LEU A 20 12.25 -21.86 9.35
CA LEU A 20 11.60 -20.75 10.07
C LEU A 20 10.10 -20.58 9.74
N ALA A 21 9.24 -20.96 10.69
CA ALA A 21 7.79 -20.82 10.63
C ALA A 21 7.39 -19.34 10.49
N LYS A 22 7.29 -18.85 9.24
CA LYS A 22 6.79 -17.51 8.87
C LYS A 22 5.45 -17.55 8.12
N VAL A 23 5.03 -18.74 7.67
CA VAL A 23 3.85 -18.98 6.83
C VAL A 23 3.09 -20.16 7.41
N ILE A 24 1.78 -20.02 7.60
CA ILE A 24 0.92 -21.14 8.02
C ILE A 24 0.47 -21.85 6.74
N GLN A 25 1.16 -22.93 6.39
CA GLN A 25 0.73 -23.81 5.30
C GLN A 25 -0.22 -24.84 5.89
N ILE A 26 -1.52 -24.69 5.60
CA ILE A 26 -2.51 -25.68 6.01
C ILE A 26 -2.63 -26.67 4.86
N SER A 27 -1.82 -27.73 4.90
CA SER A 27 -2.05 -28.89 4.05
C SER A 27 -3.48 -29.36 4.27
N GLU A 28 -4.23 -29.54 3.18
CA GLU A 28 -5.56 -30.16 3.09
C GLU A 28 -6.81 -29.27 3.02
N THR A 29 -6.75 -27.94 3.17
CA THR A 29 -7.97 -27.12 2.96
C THR A 29 -7.94 -26.33 1.65
N ASN A 30 -8.38 -26.98 0.57
CA ASN A 30 -8.94 -26.30 -0.61
C ASN A 30 -10.29 -25.61 -0.31
N LYS A 31 -10.54 -25.26 0.96
CA LYS A 31 -11.79 -24.71 1.46
C LYS A 31 -11.52 -23.60 2.47
N PRO A 32 -12.36 -22.55 2.53
CA PRO A 32 -12.23 -21.51 3.54
C PRO A 32 -12.40 -22.07 4.95
N LEU A 33 -11.57 -21.61 5.90
CA LEU A 33 -11.79 -21.89 7.31
C LEU A 33 -13.07 -21.20 7.83
N ARG A 34 -13.54 -21.65 9.00
CA ARG A 34 -14.59 -20.95 9.74
C ARG A 34 -14.09 -19.58 10.18
N SER A 35 -15.00 -18.61 10.27
CA SER A 35 -14.68 -17.22 10.64
C SER A 35 -13.93 -17.11 11.96
N ASP A 36 -14.24 -17.98 12.92
CA ASP A 36 -13.62 -17.94 14.25
C ASP A 36 -12.18 -18.44 14.24
N HIS A 37 -11.83 -19.34 13.33
CA HIS A 37 -10.45 -19.78 13.14
C HIS A 37 -9.59 -18.64 12.59
N TYR A 38 -10.10 -17.87 11.62
CA TYR A 38 -9.38 -16.67 11.14
C TYR A 38 -9.20 -15.64 12.26
N LYS A 39 -10.21 -15.47 13.11
CA LYS A 39 -10.11 -14.56 14.27
C LYS A 39 -9.04 -15.04 15.24
N ALA A 40 -9.03 -16.33 15.57
CA ALA A 40 -8.02 -16.92 16.43
C ALA A 40 -6.60 -16.72 15.88
N ILE A 41 -6.39 -16.89 14.56
CA ILE A 41 -5.08 -16.64 13.92
C ILE A 41 -4.66 -15.17 14.07
N ILE A 42 -5.56 -14.21 13.81
CA ILE A 42 -5.27 -12.78 13.96
C ILE A 42 -4.97 -12.42 15.42
N GLU A 43 -5.77 -12.90 16.36
CA GLU A 43 -5.56 -12.65 17.80
C GLU A 43 -4.27 -13.31 18.32
N LYS A 44 -3.87 -14.45 17.77
CA LYS A 44 -2.58 -15.06 18.05
C LYS A 44 -1.43 -14.20 17.51
N ALA A 45 -1.55 -13.70 16.27
CA ALA A 45 -0.55 -12.83 15.66
C ALA A 45 -0.36 -11.48 16.39
N LYS A 46 -1.35 -11.01 17.16
CA LYS A 46 -1.19 -9.85 18.06
C LYS A 46 -0.20 -10.12 19.19
N LYS A 47 -0.13 -11.36 19.66
CA LYS A 47 0.68 -11.76 20.82
C LYS A 47 2.03 -12.33 20.39
N GLU A 48 2.06 -13.00 19.24
CA GLU A 48 3.21 -13.75 18.76
C GLU A 48 3.69 -13.19 17.41
N SER A 49 4.72 -12.33 17.48
CA SER A 49 5.30 -11.71 16.27
C SER A 49 5.96 -12.70 15.29
N SER A 50 6.19 -13.94 15.71
CA SER A 50 6.72 -15.03 14.87
C SER A 50 5.75 -15.46 13.77
N ILE A 51 4.43 -15.26 13.97
CA ILE A 51 3.39 -15.62 12.99
C ILE A 51 3.23 -14.52 11.92
N VAL A 52 3.75 -13.33 12.19
CA VAL A 52 3.68 -12.20 11.27
C VAL A 52 4.78 -12.33 10.24
N TYR A 53 4.38 -12.41 8.98
CA TYR A 53 5.29 -12.40 7.85
C TYR A 53 5.83 -10.98 7.62
N ARG A 54 7.15 -10.84 7.70
CA ARG A 54 7.84 -9.54 7.66
C ARG A 54 8.29 -9.12 6.26
N ASP A 55 8.48 -10.08 5.37
CA ASP A 55 9.07 -9.87 4.04
C ASP A 55 8.00 -9.45 3.01
N ALA A 56 7.12 -8.53 3.39
CA ALA A 56 5.88 -8.23 2.67
C ALA A 56 6.09 -7.49 1.33
N PRO A 57 5.32 -7.81 0.26
CA PRO A 57 4.34 -8.91 0.16
C PRO A 57 5.01 -10.25 -0.17
N MET A 58 4.44 -11.35 0.34
CA MET A 58 4.77 -12.69 -0.11
C MET A 58 4.40 -12.86 -1.59
N MET A 59 5.38 -13.26 -2.40
CA MET A 59 5.22 -13.40 -3.84
C MET A 59 4.77 -14.81 -4.22
N SER A 60 3.75 -14.89 -5.08
CA SER A 60 3.14 -16.10 -5.61
C SER A 60 2.81 -17.19 -4.56
N PRO A 61 2.06 -16.89 -3.48
CA PRO A 61 1.71 -17.89 -2.47
C PRO A 61 0.99 -19.12 -3.06
N GLU A 62 1.28 -20.31 -2.56
CA GLU A 62 0.60 -21.54 -2.99
C GLU A 62 -0.83 -21.62 -2.45
N GLY A 63 -1.67 -22.43 -3.09
CA GLY A 63 -2.99 -22.79 -2.56
C GLY A 63 -2.88 -23.50 -1.20
N GLY A 64 -3.75 -23.13 -0.25
CA GLY A 64 -3.68 -23.56 1.16
C GLY A 64 -2.80 -22.67 2.05
N THR A 65 -2.19 -21.62 1.49
CA THR A 65 -1.33 -20.71 2.24
C THR A 65 -2.15 -19.68 3.01
N ILE A 66 -1.87 -19.53 4.31
CA ILE A 66 -2.30 -18.39 5.12
C ILE A 66 -1.09 -17.53 5.48
N VAL A 67 -1.20 -16.23 5.19
CA VAL A 67 -0.19 -15.23 5.53
C VAL A 67 -0.82 -14.12 6.35
N VAL A 68 -0.13 -13.71 7.41
CA VAL A 68 -0.53 -12.59 8.25
C VAL A 68 0.53 -11.50 8.17
N TYR A 69 0.13 -10.28 7.85
CA TYR A 69 1.01 -9.11 7.89
C TYR A 69 0.56 -8.18 9.01
N ASP A 70 1.52 -7.51 9.65
CA ASP A 70 1.26 -6.33 10.47
C ASP A 70 1.68 -5.09 9.66
N CYS A 71 0.72 -4.35 9.14
CA CYS A 71 1.01 -3.17 8.31
C CYS A 71 1.69 -2.03 9.08
N ARG A 72 1.70 -2.06 10.42
CA ARG A 72 2.29 -1.01 11.27
C ARG A 72 3.81 -1.10 11.35
N ILE A 73 4.37 -2.31 11.20
CA ILE A 73 5.80 -2.57 11.42
C ILE A 73 6.62 -2.64 10.14
N VAL A 74 6.00 -2.51 8.96
CA VAL A 74 6.72 -2.53 7.68
C VAL A 74 7.37 -1.16 7.46
N GLU A 75 8.67 -1.07 7.75
CA GLU A 75 9.44 0.19 7.75
C GLU A 75 9.39 0.91 6.39
N ALA A 76 9.50 0.17 5.29
CA ALA A 76 9.38 0.70 3.93
C ALA A 76 8.06 1.44 3.68
N TRP A 77 7.03 1.19 4.49
CA TRP A 77 5.70 1.76 4.33
C TRP A 77 5.31 2.72 5.46
N LYS A 78 6.22 3.08 6.38
CA LYS A 78 5.90 3.91 7.56
C LYS A 78 5.15 5.20 7.20
N ASN A 79 5.53 5.82 6.08
CA ASN A 79 5.00 7.09 5.58
C ASN A 79 3.79 6.92 4.63
N LEU A 80 3.31 5.70 4.40
CA LEU A 80 2.12 5.46 3.59
C LEU A 80 0.86 5.62 4.44
N PRO A 81 -0.24 6.18 3.88
CA PRO A 81 -1.56 6.07 4.49
C PRO A 81 -1.94 4.61 4.71
N ASP A 82 -2.74 4.32 5.74
CA ASP A 82 -3.15 2.96 6.10
C ASP A 82 -3.85 2.20 4.97
N SER A 83 -4.60 2.93 4.15
CA SER A 83 -5.25 2.39 2.95
C SER A 83 -4.24 1.95 1.88
N GLU A 84 -3.09 2.59 1.78
CA GLU A 84 -2.02 2.25 0.84
C GLU A 84 -1.11 1.14 1.40
N LYS A 85 -0.81 1.14 2.71
CA LYS A 85 -0.11 0.03 3.39
C LYS A 85 -0.79 -1.31 3.08
N ARG A 86 -2.11 -1.39 3.26
CA ARG A 86 -2.89 -2.60 2.92
C ARG A 86 -2.85 -2.97 1.44
N LYS A 87 -2.89 -1.98 0.54
CA LYS A 87 -2.79 -2.22 -0.90
C LYS A 87 -1.41 -2.77 -1.29
N SER A 88 -0.35 -2.44 -0.55
CA SER A 88 0.99 -2.98 -0.79
C SER A 88 1.03 -4.48 -0.50
N CYS A 89 0.41 -4.95 0.59
CA CYS A 89 0.30 -6.38 0.90
C CYS A 89 -0.44 -7.20 -0.18
N ARG A 90 -1.29 -6.56 -0.99
CA ARG A 90 -2.05 -7.21 -2.07
C ARG A 90 -1.24 -7.42 -3.35
N CYS A 91 0.01 -6.97 -3.41
CA CYS A 91 0.87 -7.08 -4.59
C CYS A 91 1.63 -8.41 -4.60
N ASP A 92 0.89 -9.50 -4.55
CA ASP A 92 1.34 -10.89 -4.33
C ASP A 92 1.77 -11.63 -5.61
N GLY A 93 1.94 -10.94 -6.72
CA GLY A 93 2.31 -11.54 -8.02
C GLY A 93 1.15 -12.19 -8.79
N TYR A 94 -0.05 -12.27 -8.20
CA TYR A 94 -1.22 -12.79 -8.89
C TYR A 94 -2.04 -11.69 -9.58
N ARG A 95 -2.70 -12.05 -10.69
CA ARG A 95 -3.67 -11.19 -11.35
C ARG A 95 -5.08 -11.50 -10.86
N TRP A 96 -5.66 -10.54 -10.16
CA TRP A 96 -6.96 -10.69 -9.52
C TRP A 96 -8.07 -9.98 -10.29
N SER A 97 -9.29 -10.52 -10.23
CA SER A 97 -10.52 -9.85 -10.59
C SER A 97 -10.89 -8.75 -9.56
N ARG A 98 -12.03 -8.09 -9.76
CA ARG A 98 -12.53 -7.08 -8.82
C ARG A 98 -12.81 -7.70 -7.45
N MET A 99 -12.59 -6.90 -6.41
CA MET A 99 -12.89 -7.30 -5.03
C MET A 99 -14.39 -7.50 -4.84
N LYS A 100 -14.75 -8.54 -4.08
CA LYS A 100 -16.11 -8.98 -3.83
C LYS A 100 -16.32 -9.34 -2.36
N GLY A 101 -17.58 -9.52 -1.98
CA GLY A 101 -17.97 -10.14 -0.71
C GLY A 101 -17.59 -9.35 0.55
N ALA A 102 -17.33 -8.04 0.38
CA ALA A 102 -17.10 -7.06 1.42
C ALA A 102 -18.22 -7.13 2.47
N LYS A 103 -17.89 -7.61 3.67
CA LYS A 103 -18.87 -7.81 4.75
C LYS A 103 -18.19 -7.79 6.12
N ALA A 104 -18.78 -7.08 7.07
CA ALA A 104 -18.47 -7.23 8.49
C ALA A 104 -19.15 -8.51 9.03
N LEU A 105 -18.37 -9.32 9.74
CA LEU A 105 -18.80 -10.56 10.36
C LEU A 105 -19.12 -10.30 11.84
N SER A 106 -20.02 -11.11 12.40
CA SER A 106 -20.46 -10.99 13.80
C SER A 106 -19.32 -11.12 14.81
N ASN A 107 -18.23 -11.80 14.44
CA ASN A 107 -17.08 -11.97 15.29
C ASN A 107 -16.09 -10.78 15.25
N GLY A 108 -16.44 -9.67 14.58
CA GLY A 108 -15.63 -8.44 14.53
C GLY A 108 -14.56 -8.42 13.44
N LEU A 109 -14.53 -9.44 12.58
CA LEU A 109 -13.73 -9.42 11.36
C LEU A 109 -14.49 -8.75 10.22
N TYR A 110 -13.77 -7.99 9.41
CA TYR A 110 -14.19 -7.60 8.08
C TYR A 110 -13.57 -8.57 7.07
N ARG A 111 -14.39 -9.05 6.12
CA ARG A 111 -13.97 -9.98 5.07
C ARG A 111 -14.23 -9.37 3.69
N CYS A 112 -13.29 -9.55 2.78
CA CYS A 112 -13.53 -9.49 1.35
C CYS A 112 -12.75 -10.60 0.63
N TYR A 113 -12.94 -10.76 -0.68
CA TYR A 113 -12.17 -11.72 -1.46
C TYR A 113 -12.00 -11.28 -2.92
N ASN A 114 -11.05 -11.91 -3.60
CA ASN A 114 -10.82 -11.79 -5.03
C ASN A 114 -10.81 -13.18 -5.68
N PHE A 115 -11.51 -13.31 -6.82
CA PHE A 115 -11.31 -14.44 -7.73
C PHE A 115 -10.16 -14.17 -8.68
N LEU A 116 -9.56 -15.22 -9.24
CA LEU A 116 -8.54 -15.13 -10.27
C LEU A 116 -9.08 -14.33 -11.46
N TYR A 117 -8.21 -13.53 -12.08
CA TYR A 117 -8.57 -12.82 -13.29
C TYR A 117 -8.97 -13.80 -14.39
N ASP A 118 -10.07 -13.47 -15.06
CA ASP A 118 -10.54 -14.16 -16.26
C ASP A 118 -10.88 -13.08 -17.29
N ARG A 119 -10.41 -13.25 -18.52
CA ARG A 119 -10.67 -12.30 -19.63
C ARG A 119 -12.12 -12.36 -20.06
N ASP A 120 -12.69 -13.56 -20.06
CA ASP A 120 -13.99 -13.85 -20.64
C ASP A 120 -15.09 -13.77 -19.56
N CYS A 121 -14.70 -13.82 -18.28
CA CYS A 121 -15.58 -13.62 -17.13
C CYS A 121 -15.19 -12.39 -16.28
N LYS A 122 -15.97 -11.30 -16.36
CA LYS A 122 -15.77 -10.09 -15.53
C LYS A 122 -15.81 -10.37 -14.03
N ALA A 123 -16.51 -11.42 -13.62
CA ALA A 123 -16.57 -11.85 -12.23
C ALA A 123 -15.27 -12.51 -11.75
N GLY A 124 -14.39 -12.95 -12.65
CA GLY A 124 -13.23 -13.77 -12.34
C GLY A 124 -13.57 -15.25 -12.21
N SER A 125 -12.53 -16.07 -12.21
CA SER A 125 -12.61 -17.53 -12.05
C SER A 125 -12.33 -17.92 -10.59
N ASP A 126 -13.18 -18.79 -10.04
CA ASP A 126 -13.08 -19.29 -8.67
C ASP A 126 -12.07 -20.45 -8.50
N VAL A 127 -11.38 -20.85 -9.58
CA VAL A 127 -10.29 -21.85 -9.55
C VAL A 127 -9.15 -21.47 -8.61
N PHE A 128 -8.97 -20.16 -8.35
CA PHE A 128 -8.05 -19.65 -7.35
C PHE A 128 -8.63 -18.38 -6.70
N VAL A 129 -8.66 -18.35 -5.37
CA VAL A 129 -9.32 -17.31 -4.58
C VAL A 129 -8.38 -16.81 -3.50
N ARG A 130 -8.33 -15.49 -3.32
CA ARG A 130 -7.69 -14.86 -2.16
C ARG A 130 -8.75 -14.24 -1.27
N TYR A 131 -8.92 -14.79 -0.08
CA TYR A 131 -9.68 -14.15 0.99
C TYR A 131 -8.79 -13.17 1.75
N GLU A 132 -9.38 -12.05 2.16
CA GLU A 132 -8.75 -11.01 2.97
C GLU A 132 -9.60 -10.78 4.22
N PHE A 133 -8.95 -10.81 5.39
CA PHE A 133 -9.58 -10.55 6.68
C PHE A 133 -8.82 -9.46 7.44
N THR A 134 -9.56 -8.53 8.03
CA THR A 134 -9.04 -7.46 8.90
C THR A 134 -9.93 -7.28 10.11
N LEU A 135 -9.41 -6.73 11.21
CA LEU A 135 -10.26 -6.35 12.34
C LEU A 135 -11.03 -5.06 12.02
N CYS A 136 -12.33 -5.03 12.32
CA CYS A 136 -13.13 -3.82 12.13
C CYS A 136 -12.62 -2.62 12.96
N THR A 137 -12.00 -2.89 14.11
CA THR A 137 -11.47 -1.89 15.03
C THR A 137 -10.06 -1.40 14.67
N GLU A 138 -9.34 -2.12 13.82
CA GLU A 138 -7.92 -1.84 13.51
C GLU A 138 -7.69 -1.83 11.98
N PRO A 139 -8.15 -0.80 11.25
CA PRO A 139 -8.06 -0.75 9.80
C PRO A 139 -6.62 -0.71 9.26
N ALA A 140 -5.63 -0.32 10.07
CA ALA A 140 -4.21 -0.24 9.72
C ALA A 140 -3.35 -1.36 10.34
N GLY A 141 -3.98 -2.28 11.07
CA GLY A 141 -3.29 -3.27 11.89
C GLY A 141 -2.99 -4.56 11.13
N LEU A 142 -3.33 -5.67 11.75
CA LEU A 142 -3.12 -7.00 11.17
C LEU A 142 -4.08 -7.25 10.01
N ILE A 143 -3.52 -7.82 8.94
CA ILE A 143 -4.25 -8.29 7.76
C ILE A 143 -3.87 -9.74 7.50
N LEU A 144 -4.88 -10.57 7.30
CA LEU A 144 -4.72 -11.99 6.98
C LEU A 144 -5.19 -12.24 5.56
N PHE A 145 -4.37 -12.95 4.78
CA PHE A 145 -4.78 -13.51 3.50
C PHE A 145 -4.79 -15.02 3.55
N HIS A 146 -5.78 -15.62 2.91
CA HIS A 146 -5.85 -17.06 2.67
C HIS A 146 -6.03 -17.31 1.18
N TYR A 147 -5.06 -18.01 0.59
CA TYR A 147 -5.04 -18.41 -0.82
C TYR A 147 -5.58 -19.82 -0.96
N ILE A 148 -6.60 -20.01 -1.80
CA ILE A 148 -7.32 -21.29 -1.92
C ILE A 148 -7.46 -21.64 -3.40
N GLY A 149 -7.19 -22.90 -3.76
CA GLY A 149 -7.38 -23.44 -5.10
C GLY A 149 -6.07 -23.69 -5.86
N ASN A 150 -6.16 -23.76 -7.19
CA ASN A 150 -5.05 -24.13 -8.06
C ASN A 150 -4.15 -22.93 -8.37
N HIS A 151 -3.05 -22.84 -7.62
CA HIS A 151 -2.06 -21.79 -7.76
C HIS A 151 -1.23 -21.89 -9.06
N GLU A 152 -1.10 -23.08 -9.67
CA GLU A 152 -0.38 -23.21 -10.95
C GLU A 152 -1.14 -22.55 -12.09
N ILE A 153 -2.47 -22.72 -12.13
CA ILE A 153 -3.33 -21.97 -13.06
C ILE A 153 -3.19 -20.47 -12.80
N ALA A 154 -3.16 -20.05 -11.53
CA ALA A 154 -2.98 -18.63 -11.17
C ALA A 154 -1.65 -18.05 -11.66
N ARG A 155 -0.53 -18.81 -11.53
CA ARG A 155 0.78 -18.43 -12.07
C ARG A 155 0.73 -18.31 -13.58
N GLN A 156 0.12 -19.27 -14.28
CA GLN A 156 -0.03 -19.22 -15.73
C GLN A 156 -0.85 -18.01 -16.19
N VAL A 157 -1.96 -17.69 -15.50
CA VAL A 157 -2.76 -16.49 -15.78
C VAL A 157 -1.94 -15.22 -15.57
N SER A 158 -1.17 -15.11 -14.48
CA SER A 158 -0.30 -13.95 -14.27
C SER A 158 0.78 -13.77 -15.34
N ALA A 159 1.35 -14.88 -15.80
CA ALA A 159 2.40 -14.88 -16.83
C ALA A 159 1.87 -14.51 -18.22
N THR A 160 0.65 -14.95 -18.56
CA THR A 160 0.10 -14.86 -19.92
C THR A 160 -0.91 -13.73 -20.10
N ALA A 161 -1.58 -13.31 -19.03
CA ALA A 161 -2.65 -12.35 -19.17
C ALA A 161 -2.08 -10.94 -19.39
N PRO A 162 -2.49 -10.24 -20.47
CA PRO A 162 -1.89 -8.97 -20.86
C PRO A 162 -2.17 -7.90 -19.81
N HIS A 163 -1.15 -7.23 -19.28
CA HIS A 163 -1.39 -6.04 -18.47
C HIS A 163 -2.24 -5.09 -19.31
N GLY A 164 -3.29 -4.46 -18.76
CA GLY A 164 -4.18 -3.58 -19.54
C GLY A 164 -3.45 -2.45 -20.29
N ASN A 165 -2.20 -2.16 -19.90
CA ASN A 165 -1.30 -1.16 -20.46
C ASN A 165 -0.23 -1.76 -21.38
N ALA A 166 -0.04 -3.09 -21.37
CA ALA A 166 0.91 -3.83 -22.21
C ALA A 166 0.20 -4.41 -23.44
N ARG A 167 -0.66 -3.61 -24.11
CA ARG A 167 -1.34 -4.05 -25.34
C ARG A 167 -0.38 -4.43 -26.47
N LYS A 168 0.91 -4.06 -26.35
CA LYS A 168 1.94 -4.27 -27.38
C LYS A 168 3.11 -5.16 -26.95
N THR A 169 3.22 -5.50 -25.67
CA THR A 169 4.36 -6.28 -25.17
C THR A 169 3.82 -7.51 -24.45
N SER A 170 4.33 -8.70 -24.80
CA SER A 170 4.02 -9.98 -24.15
C SER A 170 4.57 -10.07 -22.71
N GLN A 171 4.71 -8.92 -22.04
CA GLN A 171 5.25 -8.79 -20.70
C GLN A 171 4.18 -9.24 -19.67
N PRO A 172 4.56 -10.10 -18.70
CA PRO A 172 3.68 -10.54 -17.63
C PRO A 172 3.02 -9.38 -16.86
N TYR A 173 1.85 -9.62 -16.29
CA TYR A 173 1.23 -8.64 -15.41
C TYR A 173 2.07 -8.48 -14.14
N THR A 174 2.58 -7.27 -13.90
CA THR A 174 3.13 -6.88 -12.61
C THR A 174 2.35 -5.70 -12.06
N ARG A 175 1.82 -5.81 -10.84
CA ARG A 175 1.18 -4.68 -10.17
C ARG A 175 2.25 -3.69 -9.70
N THR A 176 2.05 -2.40 -9.95
CA THR A 176 2.91 -1.37 -9.37
C THR A 176 2.60 -1.24 -7.88
N LEU A 177 3.63 -1.29 -7.02
CA LEU A 177 3.45 -1.09 -5.58
C LEU A 177 2.96 0.34 -5.29
N PRO A 178 2.08 0.52 -4.28
CA PRO A 178 1.71 1.84 -3.79
C PRO A 178 2.89 2.76 -3.45
N ALA A 179 3.93 2.22 -2.82
CA ALA A 179 5.16 2.96 -2.51
C ALA A 179 5.81 3.53 -3.78
N THR A 180 6.01 2.70 -4.80
CA THR A 180 6.51 3.13 -6.12
C THR A 180 5.64 4.22 -6.73
N ARG A 181 4.30 4.11 -6.63
CA ARG A 181 3.40 5.15 -7.15
C ARG A 181 3.55 6.45 -6.39
N LEU A 182 3.73 6.40 -5.07
CA LEU A 182 3.94 7.58 -4.25
C LEU A 182 5.25 8.28 -4.62
N ASP A 183 6.34 7.54 -4.78
CA ASP A 183 7.64 8.11 -5.16
C ASP A 183 7.61 8.71 -6.56
N ILE A 184 6.95 8.03 -7.51
CA ILE A 184 6.68 8.60 -8.84
C ILE A 184 5.94 9.93 -8.71
N ARG A 185 4.88 10.00 -7.92
CA ARG A 185 4.09 11.23 -7.76
C ARG A 185 4.87 12.35 -7.10
N ARG A 186 5.64 12.05 -6.04
CA ARG A 186 6.51 13.02 -5.37
C ARG A 186 7.56 13.57 -6.33
N SER A 187 8.21 12.69 -7.10
CA SER A 187 9.18 13.12 -8.11
C SER A 187 8.51 13.91 -9.23
N LEU A 188 7.31 13.53 -9.68
CA LEU A 188 6.58 14.26 -10.73
C LEU A 188 6.17 15.67 -10.30
N VAL A 189 5.89 15.90 -9.02
CA VAL A 189 5.65 17.25 -8.48
C VAL A 189 6.88 18.14 -8.67
N LEU A 190 8.08 17.57 -8.55
CA LEU A 190 9.34 18.31 -8.69
C LEU A 190 9.75 18.50 -10.15
N THR A 191 9.67 17.44 -10.96
CA THR A 191 10.22 17.47 -12.33
C THR A 191 9.23 17.97 -13.37
N GLY A 192 7.92 17.82 -13.11
CA GLY A 192 6.85 18.05 -14.08
C GLY A 192 6.88 17.13 -15.32
N SER A 193 7.87 16.22 -15.43
CA SER A 193 8.12 15.45 -16.66
C SER A 193 8.39 13.98 -16.40
N ALA A 194 7.74 13.13 -17.20
CA ALA A 194 7.83 11.69 -17.05
C ALA A 194 9.24 11.13 -17.34
N ASP A 195 9.94 11.67 -18.34
CA ASP A 195 11.30 11.25 -18.71
C ASP A 195 12.31 11.62 -17.59
N LYS A 196 12.24 12.86 -17.09
CA LYS A 196 13.11 13.37 -16.02
C LYS A 196 12.88 12.59 -14.74
N THR A 197 11.63 12.36 -14.35
CA THR A 197 11.31 11.53 -13.17
C THR A 197 11.80 10.10 -13.32
N PHE A 198 11.64 9.49 -14.50
CA PHE A 198 12.10 8.12 -14.71
C PHE A 198 13.62 8.00 -14.56
N LYS A 199 14.38 8.92 -15.15
CA LYS A 199 15.85 8.98 -15.01
C LYS A 199 16.27 9.22 -13.57
N ALA A 200 15.71 10.23 -12.91
CA ALA A 200 16.02 10.57 -11.52
C ALA A 200 15.79 9.38 -10.58
N LEU A 201 14.64 8.70 -10.69
CA LEU A 201 14.35 7.53 -9.86
C LEU A 201 15.30 6.36 -10.14
N LYS A 202 15.73 6.16 -11.39
CA LYS A 202 16.70 5.12 -11.75
C LYS A 202 18.09 5.41 -11.20
N GLU A 203 18.53 6.66 -11.23
CA GLU A 203 19.87 7.09 -10.81
C GLU A 203 20.01 7.13 -9.28
N HIS A 204 19.01 7.60 -8.54
CA HIS A 204 19.06 7.69 -7.07
C HIS A 204 19.11 6.33 -6.34
N THR A 205 18.73 5.24 -7.01
CA THR A 205 18.57 3.93 -6.35
C THR A 205 19.85 3.10 -6.37
N CYS A 206 20.77 3.38 -7.30
CA CYS A 206 22.09 2.75 -7.32
C CYS A 206 22.99 3.18 -6.13
N ALA A 207 22.65 4.26 -5.43
CA ALA A 207 23.49 4.85 -4.39
C ALA A 207 23.11 4.49 -2.94
N SER A 208 21.89 4.03 -2.65
CA SER A 208 21.37 4.06 -1.26
C SER A 208 21.14 2.72 -0.56
N GLY A 209 21.33 1.56 -1.21
CA GLY A 209 21.22 0.25 -0.55
C GLY A 209 19.87 -0.03 0.14
N LYS A 210 18.83 0.80 -0.08
CA LYS A 210 17.54 0.69 0.60
C LYS A 210 16.77 -0.51 0.06
N GLU A 211 16.38 -1.38 0.99
CA GLU A 211 15.52 -2.54 0.78
C GLU A 211 14.35 -2.23 -0.16
N ALA A 212 14.38 -2.85 -1.34
CA ALA A 212 13.29 -3.07 -2.29
C ALA A 212 12.15 -2.03 -2.35
N ILE A 213 12.45 -0.73 -2.50
CA ILE A 213 11.50 0.20 -3.12
C ILE A 213 11.52 -0.13 -4.62
N ILE A 214 10.55 -0.94 -5.07
CA ILE A 214 10.48 -1.37 -6.47
C ILE A 214 10.44 -0.12 -7.37
N LEU A 215 11.39 -0.01 -8.28
CA LEU A 215 11.52 1.14 -9.18
C LEU A 215 10.39 1.18 -10.23
N PRO A 216 10.12 2.36 -10.84
CA PRO A 216 9.33 2.39 -12.06
C PRO A 216 9.96 1.47 -13.11
N ARG A 217 9.11 0.72 -13.81
CA ARG A 217 9.53 -0.27 -14.81
C ARG A 217 9.95 0.40 -16.11
N ASN A 218 9.23 1.44 -16.50
CA ASN A 218 9.49 2.22 -17.70
C ASN A 218 8.92 3.63 -17.56
N GLU A 219 9.32 4.52 -18.46
CA GLU A 219 8.82 5.89 -18.54
C GLU A 219 7.30 5.95 -18.76
N GLU A 220 6.73 4.98 -19.48
CA GLU A 220 5.30 4.97 -19.78
C GLU A 220 4.45 4.78 -18.52
N GLN A 221 4.92 4.00 -17.55
CA GLN A 221 4.32 3.90 -16.21
C GLN A 221 4.29 5.25 -15.50
N VAL A 222 5.38 6.03 -15.58
CA VAL A 222 5.47 7.37 -15.00
C VAL A 222 4.48 8.31 -15.70
N ARG A 223 4.42 8.25 -17.03
CA ARG A 223 3.48 9.01 -17.84
C ARG A 223 2.02 8.71 -17.51
N TYR A 224 1.67 7.45 -17.23
CA TYR A 224 0.33 7.10 -16.78
C TYR A 224 -0.02 7.70 -15.41
N GLU A 225 0.92 7.75 -14.47
CA GLU A 225 0.70 8.44 -13.19
C GLU A 225 0.57 9.95 -13.38
N LEU A 226 1.40 10.58 -14.21
CA LEU A 226 1.26 12.00 -14.56
C LEU A 226 -0.12 12.29 -15.16
N ASN A 227 -0.54 11.49 -16.15
CA ASN A 227 -1.87 11.59 -16.74
C ASN A 227 -2.99 11.32 -15.73
N ALA A 228 -2.76 10.46 -14.73
CA ALA A 228 -3.73 10.22 -13.66
C ALA A 228 -3.82 11.42 -12.72
N MET A 229 -2.69 12.04 -12.34
CA MET A 229 -2.63 13.27 -11.55
C MET A 229 -3.33 14.42 -12.28
N GLN A 230 -3.02 14.62 -13.56
CA GLN A 230 -3.65 15.64 -14.41
C GLN A 230 -5.15 15.38 -14.61
N ARG A 231 -5.57 14.12 -14.80
CA ARG A 231 -7.00 13.78 -14.89
C ARG A 231 -7.72 14.00 -13.56
N SER A 232 -7.10 13.67 -12.44
CA SER A 232 -7.68 13.98 -11.13
C SER A 232 -7.80 15.49 -10.91
N MET A 233 -6.91 16.30 -11.49
CA MET A 233 -7.01 17.77 -11.47
C MET A 233 -8.09 18.31 -12.41
N ARG A 234 -8.28 17.71 -13.60
CA ARG A 234 -9.29 18.14 -14.58
C ARG A 234 -10.72 17.71 -14.24
N VAL A 235 -10.90 16.52 -13.67
CA VAL A 235 -12.23 16.02 -13.26
C VAL A 235 -12.81 16.82 -12.08
N SER A 236 -11.96 17.51 -11.31
CA SER A 236 -12.40 18.47 -10.28
C SER A 236 -13.17 19.68 -10.83
N ASP A 237 -13.03 20.00 -12.11
CA ASP A 237 -13.61 21.22 -12.71
C ASP A 237 -14.99 21.00 -13.36
N GLU A 238 -15.38 19.76 -13.70
CA GLU A 238 -16.55 19.51 -14.58
C GLU A 238 -17.72 18.70 -13.99
N SER A 239 -17.64 18.13 -12.78
CA SER A 239 -18.75 17.32 -12.24
C SER A 239 -19.16 17.72 -10.83
N GLY A 240 -20.18 18.58 -10.74
CA GLY A 240 -20.99 18.72 -9.54
C GLY A 240 -21.83 17.47 -9.31
N SER A 241 -21.41 16.58 -8.39
CA SER A 241 -22.26 15.91 -7.38
C SER A 241 -21.57 14.71 -6.71
N LEU A 242 -21.65 14.76 -5.37
CA LEU A 242 -21.48 13.77 -4.29
C LEU A 242 -20.26 12.83 -4.28
N TYR A 243 -19.35 13.16 -3.35
CA TYR A 243 -18.05 12.54 -3.02
C TYR A 243 -16.85 13.08 -3.79
N SER A 244 -16.78 14.40 -3.94
CA SER A 244 -15.53 15.12 -4.26
C SER A 244 -14.65 15.24 -3.01
N HIS A 245 -13.39 14.81 -3.12
CA HIS A 245 -12.32 15.48 -2.37
C HIS A 245 -12.14 16.85 -3.04
N VAL A 246 -12.95 17.82 -2.62
CA VAL A 246 -12.76 19.23 -2.96
C VAL A 246 -11.36 19.63 -2.50
N PRO A 247 -10.53 20.30 -3.34
CA PRO A 247 -9.38 21.02 -2.83
C PRO A 247 -9.92 22.04 -1.82
N MET A 248 -9.66 21.74 -0.56
CA MET A 248 -10.20 22.48 0.58
C MET A 248 -9.90 23.95 0.41
N THR A 249 -10.93 24.79 0.36
CA THR A 249 -10.72 26.23 0.28
C THR A 249 -9.94 26.71 1.51
N SER A 250 -9.22 27.84 1.41
CA SER A 250 -8.47 28.38 2.55
C SER A 250 -9.35 28.52 3.80
N LEU A 251 -10.62 28.91 3.61
CA LEU A 251 -11.61 29.02 4.67
C LEU A 251 -12.01 27.65 5.25
N GLU A 252 -12.31 26.66 4.40
CA GLU A 252 -12.63 25.30 4.87
C GLU A 252 -11.44 24.63 5.58
N PHE A 253 -10.22 24.95 5.15
CA PHE A 253 -9.00 24.49 5.78
C PHE A 253 -8.81 25.11 7.14
N GLN A 254 -9.00 26.42 7.24
CA GLN A 254 -8.99 27.11 8.52
C GLN A 254 -10.01 26.50 9.49
N THR A 255 -11.27 26.31 9.06
CA THR A 255 -12.31 25.72 9.91
C THR A 255 -11.95 24.30 10.36
N LYS A 256 -11.55 23.43 9.43
CA LYS A 256 -11.18 22.04 9.76
C LYS A 256 -9.92 21.96 10.62
N LEU A 257 -8.95 22.85 10.41
CA LEU A 257 -7.74 22.90 11.22
C LEU A 257 -8.08 23.32 12.65
N VAL A 258 -8.90 24.36 12.83
CA VAL A 258 -9.37 24.79 14.16
C VAL A 258 -10.14 23.67 14.87
N ASP A 259 -11.06 23.00 14.16
CA ASP A 259 -11.81 21.87 14.71
C ASP A 259 -10.87 20.75 15.17
N ARG A 260 -9.88 20.38 14.35
CA ARG A 260 -8.92 19.33 14.68
C ARG A 260 -8.00 19.71 15.84
N LEU A 261 -7.54 20.96 15.88
CA LEU A 261 -6.71 21.48 16.98
C LEU A 261 -7.51 21.55 18.31
N SER A 262 -8.83 21.74 18.25
CA SER A 262 -9.68 21.78 19.44
C SER A 262 -9.76 20.43 20.18
N ILE A 263 -9.64 19.32 19.44
CA ILE A 263 -9.69 17.95 19.97
C ILE A 263 -8.38 17.55 20.68
N ILE A 264 -7.28 18.28 20.42
CA ILE A 264 -5.96 17.98 20.98
C ILE A 264 -5.92 18.44 22.45
N PRO A 265 -5.47 17.57 23.38
CA PRO A 265 -5.24 17.93 24.78
C PRO A 265 -4.35 19.16 24.93
N ALA A 266 -4.68 20.05 25.87
CA ALA A 266 -4.04 21.37 25.99
C ALA A 266 -2.52 21.29 26.20
N ASP A 267 -2.06 20.26 26.91
CA ASP A 267 -0.66 19.93 27.18
C ASP A 267 0.13 19.50 25.93
N GLN A 268 -0.54 19.01 24.88
CA GLN A 268 0.08 18.57 23.62
C GLN A 268 0.03 19.64 22.50
N ARG A 269 -0.73 20.72 22.69
CA ARG A 269 -0.92 21.75 21.64
C ARG A 269 0.37 22.47 21.26
N GLY A 270 1.28 22.67 22.23
CA GLY A 270 2.58 23.30 21.98
C GLY A 270 3.44 22.51 21.00
N GLU A 271 3.51 21.18 21.17
CA GLU A 271 4.27 20.29 20.30
C GLU A 271 3.68 20.25 18.87
N VAL A 272 2.35 20.22 18.76
CA VAL A 272 1.67 20.22 17.46
C VAL A 272 1.88 21.54 16.73
N ARG A 273 1.86 22.69 17.44
CA ARG A 273 2.19 23.99 16.84
C ARG A 273 3.62 24.00 16.31
N ALA A 274 4.60 23.56 17.11
CA ALA A 274 6.00 23.52 16.69
C ALA A 274 6.22 22.64 15.44
N LYS A 275 5.49 21.51 15.34
CA LYS A 275 5.52 20.64 14.15
C LYS A 275 4.92 21.31 12.91
N LEU A 276 3.83 22.06 13.06
CA LEU A 276 3.22 22.80 11.95
C LEU A 276 4.12 23.95 11.48
N GLU A 277 4.73 24.68 12.41
CA GLU A 277 5.71 25.74 12.10
C GLU A 277 6.92 25.17 11.37
N HIS A 278 7.47 24.05 11.84
CA HIS A 278 8.58 23.37 11.16
C HIS A 278 8.24 22.94 9.72
N GLU A 279 7.05 22.41 9.47
CA GLU A 279 6.62 22.07 8.11
C GLU A 279 6.46 23.31 7.21
N LEU A 280 5.98 24.43 7.75
CA LEU A 280 5.92 25.70 7.01
C LEU A 280 7.31 26.23 6.66
N ASP A 281 8.26 26.15 7.60
CA ASP A 281 9.65 26.55 7.37
C ASP A 281 10.32 25.67 6.31
N LEU A 282 10.07 24.36 6.31
CA LEU A 282 10.56 23.45 5.27
C LEU A 282 10.00 23.78 3.89
N LEU A 283 8.69 24.05 3.78
CA LEU A 283 8.07 24.45 2.51
C LEU A 283 8.61 25.78 2.01
N PHE A 284 8.86 26.72 2.91
CA PHE A 284 9.46 28.01 2.58
C PHE A 284 10.91 27.86 2.09
N ALA A 285 11.72 27.06 2.79
CA ALA A 285 13.10 26.78 2.38
C ALA A 285 13.17 26.08 1.01
N GLN A 286 12.27 25.13 0.74
CA GLN A 286 12.16 24.47 -0.56
C GLN A 286 11.80 25.45 -1.68
N LYS A 287 10.88 26.37 -1.41
CA LYS A 287 10.51 27.41 -2.37
C LYS A 287 11.70 28.32 -2.69
N ILE A 288 12.43 28.78 -1.67
CA ILE A 288 13.64 29.61 -1.87
C ILE A 288 14.68 28.86 -2.70
N ALA A 289 14.94 27.59 -2.38
CA ALA A 289 15.91 26.78 -3.11
C ALA A 289 15.53 26.65 -4.60
N ALA A 290 14.25 26.39 -4.89
CA ALA A 290 13.75 26.29 -6.25
C ALA A 290 13.89 27.64 -7.01
N GLU A 291 13.56 28.76 -6.38
CA GLU A 291 13.72 30.09 -6.98
C GLU A 291 15.20 30.42 -7.25
N ILE A 292 16.13 30.00 -6.38
CA ILE A 292 17.56 30.20 -6.61
C ILE A 292 18.03 29.39 -7.84
N GLU A 293 17.59 28.14 -7.96
CA GLU A 293 17.93 27.30 -9.09
C GLU A 293 17.36 27.84 -10.42
N GLU A 294 16.17 28.44 -10.39
CA GLU A 294 15.53 29.03 -11.57
C GLU A 294 16.20 30.33 -12.01
N VAL A 295 16.56 31.20 -11.06
CA VAL A 295 17.00 32.57 -11.36
C VAL A 295 18.52 32.67 -11.55
N PHE A 296 19.31 31.89 -10.83
CA PHE A 296 20.78 32.00 -10.82
C PHE A 296 21.45 30.84 -11.54
N ASP A 297 22.55 31.17 -12.23
CA ASP A 297 23.38 30.20 -12.92
C ASP A 297 24.27 29.42 -11.94
N GLU A 298 24.72 28.24 -12.35
CA GLU A 298 25.42 27.29 -11.50
C GLU A 298 26.71 27.85 -10.87
N SER A 299 27.35 28.83 -11.53
CA SER A 299 28.58 29.46 -11.02
C SER A 299 28.35 30.45 -9.87
N THR A 300 27.12 30.94 -9.69
CA THR A 300 26.78 31.94 -8.66
C THR A 300 25.88 31.42 -7.54
N ARG A 301 25.21 30.28 -7.74
CA ARG A 301 24.27 29.67 -6.78
C ARG A 301 24.84 29.48 -5.38
N GLU A 302 26.04 28.90 -5.27
CA GLU A 302 26.67 28.61 -3.98
C GLU A 302 26.89 29.90 -3.17
N SER A 303 27.40 30.95 -3.82
CA SER A 303 27.59 32.26 -3.17
C SER A 303 26.28 32.91 -2.72
N ILE A 304 25.21 32.76 -3.51
CA ILE A 304 23.88 33.28 -3.16
C ILE A 304 23.26 32.50 -2.00
N MET A 305 23.37 31.18 -2.01
CA MET A 305 22.88 30.31 -0.94
C MET A 305 23.58 30.62 0.39
N GLU A 306 24.91 30.71 0.38
CA GLU A 306 25.71 31.09 1.56
C GLU A 306 25.30 32.46 2.11
N ARG A 307 25.07 33.45 1.25
CA ARG A 307 24.61 34.77 1.67
C ARG A 307 23.23 34.74 2.32
N LEU A 308 22.30 33.93 1.78
CA LEU A 308 20.96 33.80 2.35
C LEU A 308 20.97 33.04 3.68
N LEU A 309 21.82 32.01 3.82
CA LEU A 309 22.03 31.31 5.09
C LEU A 309 22.61 32.25 6.16
N ALA A 310 23.55 33.11 5.79
CA ALA A 310 24.12 34.11 6.68
C ALA A 310 23.07 35.15 7.17
N MET A 311 22.01 35.40 6.40
CA MET A 311 20.93 36.33 6.81
C MET A 311 19.98 35.76 7.87
N VAL A 312 19.93 34.44 8.02
CA VAL A 312 19.04 33.74 8.98
C VAL A 312 19.82 33.08 10.13
N THR A 313 21.14 33.25 10.15
CA THR A 313 22.00 32.87 11.27
C THR A 313 22.03 34.02 12.28
N PRO A 314 21.74 33.80 13.58
CA PRO A 314 21.68 34.86 14.59
C PRO A 314 22.96 35.67 14.77
#